data_AF-A0A3D2C3L4-F1
#
_entry.id   AF-A0A3D2C3L4-F1
#
_cell.length_a   1.000
_cell.length_b   1.000
_cell.length_c   1.000
_cell.angle_alpha   90.00
_cell.angle_beta   90.00
_cell.angle_gamma   90.00
#
_symmetry.space_group_name_H-M   'P 1'
#
loop_
_entity.id
_entity.type
_entity.pdbx_description
1 polymer ?
#
loop_
_entity_poly.entity_id
_entity_poly.type
_entity_poly.pdbx_seq_one_letter_code
_entity_poly.pdbx_strand_id
1 'polypeptide(L)'
;YDGVDSDCDGASDYDADSDGYDSDAYSGEDCDDTDNTVYPMALETDGTIDNNCDGEIEEMPVAVAAYDASASLEVCLPLTLDGSG
;
A
#
# COMPACT_ATOMS: atom_id res chain seq x y z
N TYR A 1 13.13 -17.62 11.82
CA TYR A 1 14.35 -17.21 11.10
C TYR A 1 15.60 -17.99 11.49
N ASP A 2 15.64 -19.28 11.15
CA ASP A 2 16.90 -19.97 10.84
C ASP A 2 17.03 -20.28 9.33
N GLY A 3 16.05 -19.84 8.54
CA GLY A 3 16.01 -19.98 7.09
C GLY A 3 15.53 -21.35 6.62
N VAL A 4 14.93 -22.13 7.52
CA VAL A 4 14.37 -23.44 7.24
C VAL A 4 12.87 -23.43 7.56
N ASP A 5 12.06 -23.61 6.52
CA ASP A 5 10.63 -23.94 6.64
C ASP A 5 10.48 -25.25 7.43
N SER A 6 10.16 -25.10 8.72
CA SER A 6 10.20 -26.18 9.72
C SER A 6 8.97 -27.09 9.68
N ASP A 7 7.85 -26.60 9.14
CA ASP A 7 6.59 -27.33 8.98
C ASP A 7 6.28 -27.72 7.53
N CYS A 8 7.14 -27.33 6.57
CA CYS A 8 7.07 -27.67 5.15
C CYS A 8 5.73 -27.27 4.51
N ASP A 9 5.12 -26.18 4.95
CA ASP A 9 3.84 -25.70 4.44
C ASP A 9 3.99 -24.77 3.22
N GLY A 10 5.23 -24.37 2.91
CA GLY A 10 5.56 -23.49 1.80
C GLY A 10 5.49 -22.00 2.13
N ALA A 11 5.22 -21.64 3.39
CA ALA A 11 5.46 -20.30 3.90
C ALA A 11 6.97 -20.08 4.10
N SER A 12 7.40 -18.84 3.94
CA SER A 12 8.79 -18.48 4.22
C SER A 12 8.99 -18.49 5.75
N ASP A 13 10.09 -19.05 6.24
CA ASP A 13 10.46 -18.91 7.66
C ASP A 13 10.75 -17.44 8.06
N TYR A 14 10.74 -16.53 7.07
CA TYR A 14 10.86 -15.08 7.17
C TYR A 14 9.54 -14.30 6.97
N ASP A 15 8.41 -14.99 6.86
CA ASP A 15 7.04 -14.45 6.77
C ASP A 15 6.23 -15.03 7.95
N ALA A 16 6.44 -14.46 9.14
CA ALA A 16 5.93 -15.00 10.39
C ALA A 16 4.45 -14.69 10.62
N ASP A 17 3.89 -13.67 9.98
CA ASP A 17 2.47 -13.31 10.06
C ASP A 17 1.61 -13.82 8.89
N SER A 18 2.26 -14.38 7.85
CA SER A 18 1.66 -15.02 6.69
C SER A 18 0.87 -14.09 5.77
N ASP A 19 1.35 -12.86 5.59
CA ASP A 19 0.84 -11.90 4.61
C ASP A 19 1.39 -12.12 3.18
N GLY A 20 2.43 -12.96 3.05
CA GLY A 20 3.12 -13.28 1.80
C GLY A 20 4.38 -12.46 1.50
N TYR A 21 4.87 -11.67 2.44
CA TYR A 21 6.06 -10.84 2.35
C TYR A 21 7.10 -11.25 3.39
N ASP A 22 8.37 -11.29 2.98
CA ASP A 22 9.46 -11.54 3.93
C ASP A 22 9.75 -10.27 4.75
N SER A 23 10.14 -10.47 6.01
CA SER A 23 10.63 -9.42 6.91
C SER A 23 11.82 -8.64 6.35
N ASP A 24 11.81 -7.31 6.54
CA ASP A 24 12.89 -6.38 6.19
C ASP A 24 14.22 -6.72 6.88
N ALA A 25 14.16 -7.27 8.09
CA ALA A 25 15.31 -7.75 8.86
C ALA A 25 16.08 -8.86 8.13
N TYR A 26 15.42 -9.53 7.18
CA TYR A 26 15.96 -10.62 6.36
C TYR A 26 16.02 -10.28 4.87
N SER A 27 16.08 -8.98 4.53
CA SER A 27 16.12 -8.45 3.16
C SER A 27 14.80 -8.55 2.38
N GLY A 28 13.69 -8.75 3.08
CA GLY A 28 12.35 -8.59 2.52
C GLY A 28 11.87 -7.14 2.55
N GLU A 29 10.58 -6.95 2.38
CA GLU A 29 9.94 -5.64 2.23
C GLU A 29 8.94 -5.33 3.35
N ASP A 30 8.63 -6.31 4.22
CA ASP A 30 7.71 -6.12 5.34
C ASP A 30 8.42 -5.55 6.59
N CYS A 31 7.90 -4.43 7.06
CA CYS A 31 8.42 -3.64 8.17
C CYS A 31 7.87 -4.05 9.55
N ASP A 32 6.83 -4.88 9.64
CA ASP A 32 6.33 -5.49 10.88
C ASP A 32 5.84 -6.93 10.65
N ASP A 33 6.79 -7.87 10.64
CA ASP A 33 6.59 -9.32 10.47
C ASP A 33 5.87 -10.02 11.64
N THR A 34 5.01 -9.29 12.33
CA THR A 34 4.13 -9.80 13.38
C THR A 34 2.67 -9.40 13.17
N ASP A 35 2.38 -8.59 12.15
CA ASP A 35 1.06 -8.04 11.85
C ASP A 35 0.78 -8.07 10.34
N ASN A 36 0.00 -9.07 9.91
CA ASN A 36 -0.39 -9.26 8.50
C ASN A 36 -1.24 -8.14 7.86
N THR A 37 -1.47 -7.04 8.58
CA THR A 37 -2.06 -5.81 8.04
C THR A 37 -1.03 -4.73 7.71
N VAL A 38 0.23 -4.97 8.04
CA VAL A 38 1.39 -4.14 7.72
C VAL A 38 2.21 -4.88 6.67
N TYR A 39 2.22 -4.37 5.44
CA TYR A 39 2.92 -5.00 4.33
C TYR A 39 3.07 -4.04 3.15
N PRO A 40 3.97 -4.30 2.19
CA PRO A 40 4.14 -3.45 1.01
C PRO A 40 2.83 -3.18 0.28
N MET A 41 2.49 -1.90 0.10
CA MET A 41 1.25 -1.43 -0.53
C MET A 41 -0.03 -1.74 0.27
N ALA A 42 0.05 -2.07 1.57
CA ALA A 42 -1.14 -2.12 2.41
C ALA A 42 -1.80 -0.72 2.49
N LEU A 43 -3.07 -0.71 2.91
CA LEU A 43 -3.77 0.55 3.12
C LEU A 43 -3.31 1.15 4.46
N GLU A 44 -2.88 2.40 4.45
CA GLU A 44 -2.71 3.22 5.66
C GLU A 44 -4.04 3.20 6.44
N THR A 45 -4.06 2.72 7.68
CA THR A 45 -5.29 2.70 8.49
C THR A 45 -5.14 3.40 9.83
N ASP A 46 -3.92 3.51 10.32
CA ASP A 46 -3.56 4.27 11.52
C ASP A 46 -2.50 5.31 11.14
N GLY A 47 -2.76 6.59 11.38
CA GLY A 47 -1.83 7.66 11.06
C GLY A 47 -0.55 7.71 11.89
N THR A 48 -0.31 6.68 12.70
CA THR A 48 0.89 6.53 13.54
C THR A 48 1.72 5.30 13.20
N ILE A 49 1.24 4.46 12.28
CA ILE A 49 1.87 3.21 11.82
C ILE A 49 2.04 3.33 10.31
N ASP A 50 3.24 3.08 9.81
CA ASP A 50 3.48 2.90 8.37
C ASP A 50 2.95 1.51 8.01
N ASN A 51 1.70 1.44 7.55
CA ASN A 51 1.08 0.15 7.21
C ASN A 51 1.63 -0.38 5.88
N ASN A 52 2.12 0.50 5.00
CA ASN A 52 2.43 0.15 3.62
C ASN A 52 3.93 -0.08 3.36
N CYS A 53 4.76 0.08 4.40
CA CYS A 53 6.21 -0.06 4.43
C CYS A 53 6.97 0.80 3.40
N ASP A 54 6.44 1.98 3.07
CA ASP A 54 7.09 2.92 2.14
C ASP A 54 8.06 3.91 2.80
N GLY A 55 8.16 3.86 4.14
CA GLY A 55 9.05 4.67 4.95
C GLY A 55 8.45 5.99 5.42
N GLU A 56 7.18 6.25 5.13
CA GLU A 56 6.44 7.42 5.57
C GLU A 56 5.30 7.02 6.51
N ILE A 57 5.07 7.83 7.55
CA ILE A 57 3.88 7.71 8.41
C ILE A 57 2.86 8.76 7.94
N GLU A 58 1.86 8.36 7.13
CA GLU A 58 0.85 9.30 6.65
C GLU A 58 -0.32 9.39 7.64
N GLU A 59 -0.69 10.60 8.05
CA GLU A 59 -1.83 10.78 8.97
C GLU A 59 -3.15 10.52 8.22
N MET A 60 -3.61 9.26 8.26
CA MET A 60 -4.81 8.69 7.61
C MET A 60 -4.65 8.47 6.09
N PRO A 61 -5.20 7.37 5.53
CA PRO A 61 -5.24 7.20 4.09
C PRO A 61 -6.10 8.34 3.58
N VAL A 62 -5.48 9.25 2.86
CA VAL A 62 -6.29 9.93 1.88
C VAL A 62 -6.71 8.83 0.94
N ALA A 63 -7.95 8.36 1.05
CA ALA A 63 -8.63 7.73 -0.06
C ALA A 63 -8.73 8.77 -1.18
N VAL A 64 -7.59 9.10 -1.81
CA VAL A 64 -7.53 9.78 -3.09
C VAL A 64 -7.91 8.73 -4.11
N ALA A 65 -9.21 8.42 -4.14
CA ALA A 65 -9.87 8.49 -5.43
C ALA A 65 -9.61 9.90 -5.98
N ALA A 66 -8.43 10.10 -6.59
CA ALA A 66 -8.07 11.23 -7.43
C ALA A 66 -8.71 12.59 -7.04
N TYR A 67 -8.62 13.01 -5.78
CA TYR A 67 -8.85 14.41 -5.43
C TYR A 67 -7.50 15.11 -5.37
N ASP A 68 -6.87 15.16 -6.53
CA ASP A 68 -5.81 16.13 -6.72
C ASP A 68 -6.50 17.49 -6.89
N ALA A 69 -6.67 18.22 -5.79
CA ALA A 69 -7.12 19.62 -5.81
C ALA A 69 -6.02 20.57 -6.33
N SER A 70 -4.98 20.04 -7.00
CA SER A 70 -3.97 20.77 -7.74
C SER A 70 -3.63 20.18 -9.13
N ALA A 71 -4.16 19.00 -9.48
CA ALA A 71 -4.12 18.54 -10.86
C ALA A 71 -4.98 19.52 -11.63
N SER A 72 -4.30 20.22 -12.52
CA SER A 72 -4.91 21.13 -13.48
C SER A 72 -6.02 20.37 -14.18
N LEU A 73 -7.25 20.64 -13.77
CA LEU A 73 -8.46 20.14 -14.38
C LEU A 73 -8.50 20.76 -15.78
N GLU A 74 -7.85 20.12 -16.74
CA GLU A 74 -8.08 20.37 -18.16
C GLU A 74 -9.47 19.83 -18.50
N VAL A 75 -10.48 20.58 -18.05
CA VAL A 75 -11.79 20.57 -18.66
C VAL A 75 -11.58 21.07 -20.08
N CYS A 76 -11.62 20.15 -21.03
CA CYS A 76 -11.87 20.50 -22.41
C CYS A 76 -13.17 21.32 -22.42
N LEU A 77 -13.06 22.58 -22.82
CA LEU A 77 -14.13 23.58 -22.84
C LEU A 77 -15.45 23.00 -23.37
N PRO A 78 -16.61 23.53 -22.93
CA PRO A 78 -17.90 23.05 -23.42
C PRO A 78 -17.94 23.11 -24.95
N LEU A 79 -18.13 21.95 -25.57
CA LEU A 79 -18.54 21.86 -26.97
C LEU A 79 -19.86 22.63 -27.07
N THR A 80 -19.83 23.80 -27.70
CA THR A 80 -21.03 24.57 -27.97
C THR A 80 -21.96 23.70 -28.81
N LEU A 81 -23.07 23.29 -28.20
CA LEU A 81 -24.25 22.84 -28.92
C LEU A 81 -24.89 24.06 -29.57
N ASP A 82 -24.51 24.37 -30.80
CA ASP A 82 -25.35 25.20 -31.66
C ASP A 82 -26.08 24.27 -32.63
N GLY A 83 -27.22 23.78 -32.15
CA GLY A 83 -28.27 23.33 -33.03
C GLY A 83 -28.83 24.55 -33.77
N SER A 84 -28.62 24.60 -35.08
CA SER A 84 -29.34 25.49 -35.98
C SER A 84 -29.53 24.79 -37.32
N GLY A 85 -30.79 24.47 -37.64
CA GLY A 85 -31.29 24.26 -39.01
C GLY A 85 -31.34 22.83 -39.51
#